data_AF-A0A3A6R244-F1
#
_entry.id   AF-A0A3A6R244-F1
#
_cell.length_a   1.000
_cell.length_b   1.000
_cell.length_c   1.000
_cell.angle_alpha   90.00
_cell.angle_beta   90.00
_cell.angle_gamma   90.00
#
_symmetry.space_group_name_H-M   'P 1'
#
loop_
_entity.id
_entity.type
_entity.pdbx_description
1 polymer ?
#
loop_
_entity_poly.entity_id
_entity_poly.type
_entity_poly.pdbx_seq_one_letter_code
_entity_poly.pdbx_strand_id
1 'polypeptide(L)'
;MNRSLSNVIIIPLTLIANSAFSEGFIEDSKIRLEARNFYYNGDFRQGTGVSKREEWAQGFLLNYESGYTSGPVGFGADALIFAGYKLDSSPDRSGSGLLPKRASGEAVDEYSKAGYGVKAKVFDTTVRYGMSLPKYPVLQYNNSRLTPQTFQGFQVSSTDIDRLTINLAQFDQTITPDSTDLKDITIAVKDGRYRATGIGDFYRLGGATYKITPKLSASYFYGELDDVYRQQYVGLVHSMPLGNGNLTTDLRAFASSDIGAAKAGDVDNRAYAASFNYSMNNGHSVMATYQVMQGSTGFAYVNNPYLPNYVQYHDFGSAGERSWQLRYGYDFAALGVPGLSFFTAYIHGDGLKKVGADKEWERDVEVNYAFQGKLKGFSLRLRNATFRSDDLRDIDETRLIASYLFTSF
;
A
#
# COMPACT_ATOMS: atom_id res chain seq x y z
N MET A 1 60.37 -29.56 40.89
CA MET A 1 59.83 -30.46 39.85
C MET A 1 58.43 -29.97 39.47
N ASN A 2 58.11 -30.04 38.18
CA ASN A 2 56.83 -29.71 37.51
C ASN A 2 56.56 -28.22 37.20
N ARG A 3 57.05 -27.84 36.01
CA ARG A 3 56.44 -26.82 35.16
C ARG A 3 55.14 -27.39 34.56
N SER A 4 54.08 -26.60 34.47
CA SER A 4 52.99 -26.84 33.52
C SER A 4 52.51 -25.50 32.95
N LEU A 5 52.78 -25.32 31.66
CA LEU A 5 52.31 -24.24 30.81
C LEU A 5 50.85 -24.52 30.42
N SER A 6 49.98 -23.52 30.57
CA SER A 6 48.61 -23.55 30.06
C SER A 6 48.62 -23.22 28.57
N ASN A 7 48.35 -24.22 27.72
CA ASN A 7 48.08 -24.00 26.29
C ASN A 7 46.61 -23.68 26.10
N VAL A 8 46.30 -22.43 25.76
CA VAL A 8 45.00 -22.01 25.23
C VAL A 8 44.97 -22.36 23.75
N ILE A 9 44.17 -23.35 23.37
CA ILE A 9 43.88 -23.67 21.97
C ILE A 9 42.75 -22.73 21.52
N ILE A 10 43.10 -21.70 20.77
CA ILE A 10 42.15 -20.90 19.99
C ILE A 10 41.87 -21.70 18.71
N ILE A 11 40.68 -22.29 18.61
CA ILE A 11 40.20 -22.89 17.36
C ILE A 11 39.61 -21.75 16.51
N PRO A 12 40.15 -21.47 15.31
CA PRO A 12 39.47 -20.56 14.40
C PRO A 12 38.24 -21.27 13.84
N LEU A 13 37.06 -20.72 14.14
CA LEU A 13 35.80 -21.12 13.53
C LEU A 13 35.80 -20.62 12.07
N THR A 14 36.26 -21.46 11.14
CA THR A 14 36.12 -21.22 9.71
C THR A 14 34.65 -21.41 9.31
N LEU A 15 33.92 -20.30 9.22
CA LEU A 15 32.65 -20.26 8.49
C LEU A 15 32.93 -20.51 7.01
N ILE A 16 32.57 -21.68 6.50
CA ILE A 16 32.49 -21.92 5.06
C ILE A 16 31.18 -21.27 4.60
N ALA A 17 31.28 -20.00 4.19
CA ALA A 17 30.20 -19.32 3.49
C ALA A 17 30.16 -19.85 2.04
N ASN A 18 29.14 -20.65 1.72
CA ASN A 18 28.74 -20.83 0.32
C ASN A 18 28.08 -19.54 -0.15
N SER A 19 28.89 -18.54 -0.52
CA SER A 19 28.41 -17.36 -1.22
C SER A 19 28.08 -17.75 -2.66
N ALA A 20 26.80 -17.91 -2.95
CA ALA A 20 26.32 -17.65 -4.31
C ALA A 20 26.69 -16.18 -4.61
N PHE A 21 27.68 -15.98 -5.47
CA PHE A 21 28.13 -14.64 -5.82
C PHE A 21 26.98 -13.90 -6.51
N SER A 22 26.64 -12.70 -6.02
CA SER A 22 26.00 -11.65 -6.82
C SER A 22 26.83 -11.49 -8.11
N GLU A 23 26.22 -11.37 -9.28
CA GLU A 23 26.96 -11.02 -10.52
C GLU A 23 27.68 -9.68 -10.36
N GLY A 24 27.17 -8.81 -9.46
CA GLY A 24 27.90 -7.66 -8.93
C GLY A 24 26.99 -6.46 -8.70
N PHE A 25 27.56 -5.36 -8.23
CA PHE A 25 26.82 -4.14 -7.90
C PHE A 25 26.12 -3.53 -9.13
N ILE A 26 26.74 -3.60 -10.31
CA ILE A 26 26.18 -3.04 -11.55
C ILE A 26 25.45 -4.13 -12.34
N GLU A 27 26.02 -5.32 -12.37
CA GLU A 27 25.59 -6.46 -13.15
C GLU A 27 24.19 -6.94 -12.72
N ASP A 28 23.89 -6.92 -11.41
CA ASP A 28 22.56 -7.25 -10.89
C ASP A 28 21.62 -6.04 -10.76
N SER A 29 21.99 -4.89 -11.33
CA SER A 29 21.16 -3.68 -11.21
C SER A 29 19.85 -3.80 -11.99
N LYS A 30 18.80 -3.18 -11.47
CA LYS A 30 17.46 -3.17 -12.07
C LYS A 30 16.99 -1.75 -12.25
N ILE A 31 16.55 -1.43 -13.46
CA ILE A 31 15.98 -0.13 -13.79
C ILE A 31 14.56 -0.30 -14.29
N ARG A 32 13.63 0.37 -13.60
CA ARG A 32 12.24 0.43 -13.99
C ARG A 32 11.83 1.88 -14.14
N LEU A 33 11.42 2.27 -15.35
CA LEU A 33 10.82 3.56 -15.64
C LEU A 33 9.36 3.37 -16.02
N GLU A 34 8.45 4.02 -15.30
CA GLU A 34 7.04 4.10 -15.65
C GLU A 34 6.71 5.50 -16.16
N ALA A 35 6.17 5.59 -17.37
CA ALA A 35 5.47 6.79 -17.83
C ALA A 35 3.97 6.60 -17.58
N ARG A 36 3.37 7.43 -16.72
CA ARG A 36 1.96 7.34 -16.29
C ARG A 36 1.20 8.60 -16.66
N ASN A 37 0.26 8.48 -17.59
CA ASN A 37 -0.72 9.51 -17.89
C ASN A 37 -1.98 9.27 -17.04
N PHE A 38 -2.47 10.29 -16.35
CA PHE A 38 -3.55 10.14 -15.37
C PHE A 38 -4.56 11.27 -15.51
N TYR A 39 -5.75 10.96 -16.00
CA TYR A 39 -6.92 11.82 -15.92
C TYR A 39 -7.79 11.41 -14.72
N TYR A 40 -8.13 12.38 -13.88
CA TYR A 40 -9.00 12.21 -12.72
C TYR A 40 -10.19 13.17 -12.84
N ASN A 41 -11.39 12.69 -12.55
CA ASN A 41 -12.58 13.50 -12.40
C ASN A 41 -13.43 12.96 -11.24
N GLY A 42 -13.55 13.72 -10.15
CA GLY A 42 -14.45 13.46 -9.03
C GLY A 42 -15.51 14.54 -8.94
N ASP A 43 -16.75 14.20 -9.31
CA ASP A 43 -17.90 15.09 -9.38
C ASP A 43 -18.78 14.93 -8.14
N PHE A 44 -18.79 15.94 -7.27
CA PHE A 44 -19.59 15.91 -6.05
C PHE A 44 -21.03 16.30 -6.38
N ARG A 45 -21.99 15.45 -6.01
CA ARG A 45 -23.39 15.65 -6.41
C ARG A 45 -24.15 16.66 -5.56
N GLN A 46 -23.65 16.95 -4.36
CA GLN A 46 -24.28 17.87 -3.42
C GLN A 46 -23.26 18.52 -2.47
N GLY A 47 -23.76 19.40 -1.59
CA GLY A 47 -23.01 20.02 -0.49
C GLY A 47 -22.25 21.29 -0.89
N THR A 48 -21.68 21.94 0.12
CA THR A 48 -20.89 23.17 -0.05
C THR A 48 -19.42 22.85 -0.36
N GLY A 49 -18.76 23.72 -1.12
CA GLY A 49 -17.34 23.58 -1.48
C GLY A 49 -17.14 23.41 -2.99
N VAL A 50 -16.01 22.85 -3.40
CA VAL A 50 -15.75 22.58 -4.83
C VAL A 50 -16.78 21.60 -5.37
N SER A 51 -17.38 21.93 -6.52
CA SER A 51 -18.36 21.06 -7.20
C SER A 51 -17.69 19.84 -7.80
N LYS A 52 -16.44 19.98 -8.27
CA LYS A 52 -15.69 18.92 -8.94
C LYS A 52 -14.21 19.05 -8.64
N ARG A 53 -13.50 17.93 -8.66
CA ARG A 53 -12.03 17.87 -8.76
C ARG A 53 -11.69 17.20 -10.07
N GLU A 54 -11.08 17.92 -11.00
CA GLU A 54 -10.78 17.39 -12.33
C GLU A 54 -9.41 17.89 -12.76
N GLU A 55 -8.47 16.96 -12.92
CA GLU A 55 -7.10 17.25 -13.31
C GLU A 55 -6.58 16.16 -14.25
N TRP A 56 -5.69 16.56 -15.15
CA TRP A 56 -4.96 15.68 -16.05
C TRP A 56 -3.47 15.94 -15.90
N ALA A 57 -2.68 14.88 -15.70
CA ALA A 57 -1.25 14.99 -15.49
C ALA A 57 -0.47 13.83 -16.14
N GLN A 58 0.79 14.10 -16.45
CA GLN A 58 1.79 13.12 -16.88
C GLN A 58 2.84 12.93 -15.79
N GLY A 59 3.14 11.69 -15.43
CA GLY A 59 4.12 11.32 -14.44
C GLY A 59 5.22 10.43 -15.01
N PHE A 60 6.42 10.53 -14.46
CA PHE A 60 7.55 9.66 -14.71
C PHE A 60 8.08 9.15 -13.37
N LEU A 61 8.18 7.83 -13.23
CA LEU A 61 8.58 7.15 -12.01
C LEU A 61 9.77 6.24 -12.33
N LEU A 62 10.96 6.64 -11.91
CA LEU A 62 12.18 5.86 -12.05
C LEU A 62 12.50 5.17 -10.72
N ASN A 63 12.63 3.85 -10.76
CA ASN A 63 13.16 3.03 -9.68
C ASN A 63 14.45 2.37 -10.15
N TYR A 64 15.55 2.72 -9.51
CA TYR A 64 16.86 2.12 -9.70
C TYR A 64 17.23 1.33 -8.44
N GLU A 65 17.58 0.06 -8.61
CA GLU A 65 18.08 -0.80 -7.54
C GLU A 65 19.39 -1.41 -8.01
N SER A 66 20.51 -1.10 -7.38
CA SER A 66 21.77 -1.81 -7.68
C SER A 66 21.73 -3.27 -7.22
N GLY A 67 22.69 -4.05 -7.67
CA GLY A 67 23.05 -5.33 -7.07
C GLY A 67 23.70 -5.18 -5.69
N TYR A 68 24.43 -6.21 -5.28
CA TYR A 68 25.27 -6.17 -4.08
C TYR A 68 26.74 -6.37 -4.45
N THR A 69 27.64 -5.67 -3.75
CA THR A 69 29.07 -5.95 -3.87
C THR A 69 29.40 -7.38 -3.41
N SER A 70 30.38 -8.01 -4.05
CA SER A 70 30.87 -9.33 -3.63
C SER A 70 31.50 -9.28 -2.24
N GLY A 71 31.24 -10.30 -1.42
CA GLY A 71 31.82 -10.45 -0.08
C GLY A 71 30.84 -11.03 0.93
N PRO A 72 31.28 -11.25 2.18
CA PRO A 72 30.42 -11.75 3.26
C PRO A 72 29.33 -10.75 3.68
N VAL A 73 29.56 -9.46 3.42
CA VAL A 73 28.56 -8.40 3.54
C VAL A 73 28.48 -7.72 2.18
N GLY A 74 27.32 -7.83 1.52
CA GLY A 74 27.07 -7.17 0.25
C GLY A 74 26.50 -5.77 0.47
N PHE A 75 27.02 -4.75 -0.20
CA PHE A 75 26.51 -3.38 -0.15
C PHE A 75 25.86 -2.99 -1.47
N GLY A 76 24.81 -2.18 -1.39
CA GLY A 76 24.06 -1.68 -2.53
C GLY A 76 23.55 -0.26 -2.30
N ALA A 77 23.17 0.41 -3.38
CA ALA A 77 22.46 1.68 -3.40
C ALA A 77 21.23 1.65 -4.32
N ASP A 78 20.19 2.38 -3.94
CA ASP A 78 18.94 2.52 -4.67
C ASP A 78 18.62 3.99 -4.91
N ALA A 79 17.82 4.27 -5.93
CA ALA A 79 17.24 5.59 -6.16
C ALA A 79 15.79 5.50 -6.63
N LEU A 80 14.97 6.40 -6.12
CA LEU A 80 13.58 6.59 -6.51
C LEU A 80 13.43 8.04 -6.94
N ILE A 81 13.04 8.27 -8.19
CA ILE A 81 12.89 9.61 -8.76
C ILE A 81 11.51 9.71 -9.40
N PHE A 82 10.84 10.82 -9.11
CA PHE A 82 9.50 11.12 -9.58
C PHE A 82 9.48 12.51 -10.19
N ALA A 83 8.85 12.64 -11.35
CA ALA A 83 8.52 13.92 -11.96
C ALA A 83 7.06 13.89 -12.41
N GLY A 84 6.34 14.99 -12.21
CA GLY A 84 4.95 15.15 -12.62
C GLY A 84 4.74 16.48 -13.31
N TYR A 85 3.93 16.47 -14.36
CA TYR A 85 3.62 17.62 -15.21
C TYR A 85 2.12 17.76 -15.36
N LYS A 86 1.60 18.97 -15.13
CA LYS A 86 0.21 19.33 -15.37
C LYS A 86 -0.06 19.37 -16.87
N LEU A 87 -1.13 18.71 -17.28
CA LEU A 87 -1.69 18.82 -18.64
C LEU A 87 -2.95 19.68 -18.64
N ASP A 88 -3.80 19.53 -17.61
CA ASP A 88 -5.02 20.31 -17.44
C ASP A 88 -5.42 20.42 -15.96
N SER A 89 -5.70 21.63 -15.49
CA SER A 89 -6.25 21.94 -14.16
C SER A 89 -6.69 23.41 -14.14
N SER A 90 -7.55 23.77 -13.19
CA SER A 90 -7.97 25.15 -12.91
C SER A 90 -8.27 25.32 -11.42
N PRO A 91 -8.10 26.52 -10.82
CA PRO A 91 -8.26 26.71 -9.37
C PRO A 91 -9.58 26.24 -8.77
N ASP A 92 -10.67 26.31 -9.54
CA ASP A 92 -12.03 25.89 -9.16
C ASP A 92 -12.22 24.37 -9.12
N ARG A 93 -11.32 23.60 -9.75
CA ARG A 93 -11.39 22.14 -9.89
C ARG A 93 -10.09 21.41 -9.55
N SER A 94 -9.16 22.07 -8.86
CA SER A 94 -7.88 21.48 -8.44
C SER A 94 -8.01 20.64 -7.16
N GLY A 95 -6.92 19.97 -6.76
CA GLY A 95 -6.85 19.23 -5.50
C GLY A 95 -7.40 17.81 -5.60
N SER A 96 -7.24 17.18 -6.77
CA SER A 96 -7.47 15.74 -6.96
C SER A 96 -6.46 14.87 -6.21
N GLY A 97 -5.29 15.43 -5.88
CA GLY A 97 -4.11 14.72 -5.36
C GLY A 97 -3.16 14.25 -6.47
N LEU A 98 -3.39 14.62 -7.74
CA LEU A 98 -2.43 14.39 -8.83
C LEU A 98 -1.29 15.41 -8.84
N LEU A 99 -1.57 16.66 -8.42
CA LEU A 99 -0.64 17.79 -8.48
C LEU A 99 -0.63 18.53 -7.13
N PRO A 100 0.54 19.01 -6.67
CA PRO A 100 0.59 19.95 -5.56
C PRO A 100 -0.26 21.20 -5.81
N LYS A 101 -0.92 21.69 -4.77
CA LYS A 101 -1.80 22.86 -4.83
C LYS A 101 -1.22 24.04 -4.05
N ARG A 102 -1.15 25.21 -4.68
CA ARG A 102 -0.73 26.47 -4.05
C ARG A 102 -1.81 27.02 -3.12
N ALA A 103 -1.44 27.94 -2.23
CA ALA A 103 -2.40 28.65 -1.38
C ALA A 103 -3.45 29.44 -2.18
N SER A 104 -3.12 29.88 -3.40
CA SER A 104 -4.07 30.52 -4.34
C SER A 104 -5.14 29.57 -4.87
N GLY A 105 -5.02 28.26 -4.67
CA GLY A 105 -5.88 27.24 -5.25
C GLY A 105 -5.38 26.68 -6.58
N GLU A 106 -4.39 27.31 -7.21
CA GLU A 106 -3.78 26.83 -8.45
C GLU A 106 -2.96 25.54 -8.23
N ALA A 107 -3.11 24.58 -9.13
CA ALA A 107 -2.20 23.45 -9.23
C ALA A 107 -0.89 23.87 -9.90
N VAL A 108 0.25 23.39 -9.37
CA VAL A 108 1.57 23.66 -9.95
C VAL A 108 1.69 23.06 -11.37
N ASP A 109 2.49 23.69 -12.22
CA ASP A 109 2.72 23.20 -13.59
C ASP A 109 3.57 21.93 -13.62
N GLU A 110 4.52 21.83 -12.69
CA GLU A 110 5.40 20.66 -12.55
C GLU A 110 5.83 20.48 -11.10
N TYR A 111 6.22 19.26 -10.76
CA TYR A 111 6.82 18.93 -9.46
C TYR A 111 7.71 17.70 -9.58
N SER A 112 8.73 17.63 -8.73
CA SER A 112 9.61 16.47 -8.68
C SER A 112 10.00 16.15 -7.25
N LYS A 113 10.18 14.86 -6.96
CA LYS A 113 10.74 14.39 -5.69
C LYS A 113 11.65 13.21 -5.97
N ALA A 114 12.74 13.13 -5.22
CA ALA A 114 13.71 12.07 -5.37
C ALA A 114 14.23 11.66 -3.99
N GLY A 115 14.69 10.43 -3.89
CA GLY A 115 15.32 9.91 -2.69
C GLY A 115 16.23 8.75 -3.02
N TYR A 116 17.21 8.57 -2.17
CA TYR A 116 18.20 7.49 -2.27
C TYR A 116 17.93 6.44 -1.20
N GLY A 117 18.49 5.26 -1.41
CA GLY A 117 18.59 4.22 -0.41
C GLY A 117 20.00 3.64 -0.39
N VAL A 118 20.47 3.25 0.78
CA VAL A 118 21.64 2.38 0.94
C VAL A 118 21.18 1.08 1.58
N LYS A 119 21.76 -0.03 1.13
CA LYS A 119 21.38 -1.37 1.59
C LYS A 119 22.61 -2.22 1.85
N ALA A 120 22.52 -3.09 2.84
CA ALA A 120 23.49 -4.12 3.14
C ALA A 120 22.76 -5.46 3.25
N LYS A 121 23.37 -6.54 2.76
CA LYS A 121 22.83 -7.91 2.81
C LYS A 121 23.86 -8.85 3.41
N VAL A 122 23.42 -9.67 4.37
CA VAL A 122 24.17 -10.77 4.98
C VAL A 122 23.24 -11.97 5.02
N PHE A 123 23.66 -13.10 4.44
CA PHE A 123 22.76 -14.23 4.15
C PHE A 123 21.52 -13.77 3.41
N ASP A 124 20.31 -14.14 3.84
CA ASP A 124 19.05 -13.65 3.31
C ASP A 124 18.40 -12.56 4.19
N THR A 125 19.21 -11.88 5.00
CA THR A 125 18.83 -10.68 5.74
C THR A 125 19.34 -9.42 5.04
N THR A 126 18.44 -8.48 4.78
CA THR A 126 18.75 -7.16 4.22
C THR A 126 18.43 -6.06 5.22
N VAL A 127 19.36 -5.13 5.41
CA VAL A 127 19.14 -3.85 6.11
C VAL A 127 19.16 -2.74 5.07
N ARG A 128 18.21 -1.82 5.11
CA ARG A 128 18.09 -0.70 4.19
C ARG A 128 17.79 0.59 4.96
N TYR A 129 18.43 1.67 4.56
CA TYR A 129 18.10 3.02 5.02
C TYR A 129 17.84 3.92 3.81
N GLY A 130 16.77 4.71 3.85
CA GLY A 130 16.44 5.63 2.77
C GLY A 130 14.96 5.70 2.41
N MET A 131 14.70 6.32 1.26
CA MET A 131 13.35 6.50 0.75
C MET A 131 12.74 5.17 0.31
N SER A 132 11.51 4.91 0.72
CA SER A 132 10.90 3.58 0.73
C SER A 132 9.42 3.62 0.37
N LEU A 133 8.89 2.50 -0.11
CA LEU A 133 7.47 2.28 -0.44
C LEU A 133 6.90 1.14 0.44
N PRO A 134 6.74 1.35 1.76
CA PRO A 134 6.36 0.30 2.70
C PRO A 134 4.95 -0.24 2.43
N LYS A 135 4.83 -1.58 2.37
CA LYS A 135 3.57 -2.28 2.10
C LYS A 135 3.35 -3.40 3.12
N TYR A 136 3.09 -3.01 4.37
CA TYR A 136 2.85 -3.91 5.49
C TYR A 136 1.39 -3.80 5.96
N PRO A 137 0.78 -4.84 6.55
CA PRO A 137 -0.62 -4.79 6.98
C PRO A 137 -0.97 -3.58 7.87
N VAL A 138 -0.03 -3.11 8.70
CA VAL A 138 -0.19 -1.95 9.58
C VAL A 138 0.22 -0.61 8.93
N LEU A 139 0.96 -0.64 7.81
CA LEU A 139 1.41 0.55 7.07
C LEU A 139 1.40 0.33 5.56
N GLN A 140 0.48 0.99 4.86
CA GLN A 140 0.38 0.99 3.40
C GLN A 140 0.73 2.37 2.85
N TYR A 141 1.71 2.42 1.94
CA TYR A 141 1.94 3.62 1.13
C TYR A 141 0.76 3.85 0.16
N ASN A 142 0.41 5.11 -0.08
CA ASN A 142 -0.59 5.48 -1.08
C ASN A 142 -0.01 5.44 -2.50
N ASN A 143 -0.62 4.67 -3.41
CA ASN A 143 -0.29 4.65 -4.85
C ASN A 143 -1.52 4.88 -5.73
N SER A 144 -2.49 5.63 -5.22
CA SER A 144 -3.79 5.84 -5.86
C SER A 144 -3.85 7.08 -6.76
N ARG A 145 -2.71 7.73 -6.99
CA ARG A 145 -2.54 9.02 -7.70
C ARG A 145 -1.35 8.96 -8.67
N LEU A 146 -0.86 10.12 -9.12
CA LEU A 146 0.18 10.23 -10.13
C LEU A 146 1.52 9.64 -9.63
N THR A 147 1.98 10.07 -8.46
CA THR A 147 3.17 9.52 -7.80
C THR A 147 2.79 8.81 -6.51
N PRO A 148 3.56 7.80 -6.06
CA PRO A 148 3.30 7.16 -4.78
C PRO A 148 3.70 8.05 -3.61
N GLN A 149 3.12 7.78 -2.45
CA GLN A 149 3.64 8.21 -1.17
C GLN A 149 4.95 7.47 -0.87
N THR A 150 5.93 8.18 -0.32
CA THR A 150 7.19 7.59 0.13
C THR A 150 7.39 7.79 1.63
N PHE A 151 8.22 6.95 2.23
CA PHE A 151 8.63 7.04 3.62
C PHE A 151 10.15 7.00 3.72
N GLN A 152 10.73 7.80 4.60
CA GLN A 152 12.16 7.82 4.88
C GLN A 152 12.41 7.08 6.20
N GLY A 153 13.40 6.18 6.22
CA GLY A 153 13.76 5.46 7.44
C GLY A 153 14.54 4.17 7.24
N PHE A 154 14.64 3.40 8.33
CA PHE A 154 15.31 2.09 8.39
C PHE A 154 14.32 0.94 8.18
N GLN A 155 14.78 -0.09 7.50
CA GLN A 155 14.07 -1.34 7.30
C GLN A 155 15.01 -2.53 7.42
N VAL A 156 14.53 -3.62 8.01
CA VAL A 156 15.19 -4.92 8.05
C VAL A 156 14.21 -5.96 7.56
N SER A 157 14.64 -6.82 6.63
CA SER A 157 13.86 -7.96 6.15
C SER A 157 14.72 -9.20 6.15
N SER A 158 14.20 -10.33 6.64
CA SER A 158 14.90 -11.60 6.71
C SER A 158 14.03 -12.76 6.25
N THR A 159 14.63 -13.65 5.46
CA THR A 159 14.07 -14.96 5.09
C THR A 159 15.01 -16.12 5.44
N ASP A 160 15.91 -15.94 6.42
CA ASP A 160 16.90 -16.97 6.81
C ASP A 160 16.26 -18.20 7.47
N ILE A 161 15.04 -18.06 7.99
CA ILE A 161 14.28 -19.17 8.60
C ILE A 161 13.30 -19.71 7.56
N ASP A 162 13.34 -21.03 7.33
CA ASP A 162 12.47 -21.67 6.34
C ASP A 162 11.01 -21.29 6.55
N ARG A 163 10.35 -20.88 5.46
CA ARG A 163 8.93 -20.48 5.38
C ARG A 163 8.53 -19.27 6.22
N LEU A 164 9.47 -18.59 6.87
CA LEU A 164 9.24 -17.42 7.69
C LEU A 164 9.87 -16.17 7.03
N THR A 165 9.08 -15.12 6.91
CA THR A 165 9.57 -13.79 6.51
C THR A 165 9.36 -12.82 7.66
N ILE A 166 10.42 -12.22 8.16
CA ILE A 166 10.41 -11.24 9.25
C ILE A 166 10.67 -9.85 8.66
N ASN A 167 9.93 -8.84 9.11
CA ASN A 167 10.14 -7.45 8.73
C ASN A 167 10.10 -6.55 9.96
N LEU A 168 11.06 -5.64 10.05
CA LEU A 168 11.13 -4.57 11.05
C LEU A 168 11.35 -3.25 10.32
N ALA A 169 10.74 -2.16 10.77
CA ALA A 169 11.03 -0.84 10.23
C ALA A 169 10.79 0.27 11.24
N GLN A 170 11.49 1.38 11.03
CA GLN A 170 11.22 2.67 11.68
C GLN A 170 11.31 3.75 10.61
N PHE A 171 10.24 4.53 10.45
CA PHE A 171 10.18 5.67 9.54
C PHE A 171 9.97 6.95 10.34
N ASP A 172 10.60 8.04 9.92
CA ASP A 172 10.51 9.35 10.58
C ASP A 172 9.73 10.38 9.71
N GLN A 173 9.82 10.26 8.39
CA GLN A 173 9.20 11.22 7.48
C GLN A 173 8.48 10.55 6.31
N THR A 174 7.55 11.29 5.71
CA THR A 174 6.81 10.88 4.52
C THR A 174 6.65 12.02 3.52
N ILE A 175 6.57 11.68 2.23
CA ILE A 175 6.18 12.60 1.16
C ILE A 175 4.90 12.08 0.51
N THR A 176 3.80 12.84 0.59
CA THR A 176 2.51 12.46 -0.03
C THR A 176 2.57 12.53 -1.56
N PRO A 177 1.61 11.90 -2.29
CA PRO A 177 1.57 11.92 -3.75
C PRO A 177 1.63 13.30 -4.43
N ASP A 178 1.06 14.30 -3.76
CA ASP A 178 0.85 15.68 -4.19
C ASP A 178 1.74 16.68 -3.43
N SER A 179 2.90 16.23 -2.96
CA SER A 179 3.87 17.05 -2.21
C SER A 179 5.29 16.76 -2.66
N THR A 180 6.15 17.75 -2.51
CA THR A 180 7.61 17.63 -2.61
C THR A 180 8.28 17.64 -1.24
N ASP A 181 7.55 18.07 -0.21
CA ASP A 181 8.10 18.29 1.12
C ASP A 181 8.12 17.00 1.93
N LEU A 182 9.21 16.81 2.67
CA LEU A 182 9.30 15.85 3.76
C LEU A 182 8.43 16.35 4.92
N LYS A 183 7.49 15.53 5.35
CA LYS A 183 6.54 15.83 6.42
C LYS A 183 6.60 14.76 7.49
N ASP A 184 6.26 15.15 8.71
CA ASP A 184 6.05 14.21 9.81
C ASP A 184 4.89 13.27 9.48
N ILE A 185 4.92 12.08 10.09
CA ILE A 185 3.92 11.04 9.84
C ILE A 185 2.68 11.34 10.69
N THR A 186 1.51 11.39 10.03
CA THR A 186 0.23 11.68 10.68
C THR A 186 -0.77 10.56 10.50
N ILE A 187 -1.64 10.35 11.48
CA ILE A 187 -2.84 9.54 11.33
C ILE A 187 -3.80 10.21 10.33
N ALA A 188 -4.50 9.41 9.54
CA ALA A 188 -5.50 9.90 8.61
C ALA A 188 -6.68 10.55 9.36
N VAL A 189 -7.02 11.78 8.98
CA VAL A 189 -8.18 12.52 9.51
C VAL A 189 -9.45 12.32 8.67
N LYS A 190 -9.52 11.19 7.94
CA LYS A 190 -10.63 10.88 7.02
C LYS A 190 -11.97 11.02 7.74
N ASP A 191 -12.91 11.73 7.12
CA ASP A 191 -14.27 11.99 7.61
C ASP A 191 -14.34 12.60 9.02
N GLY A 192 -13.26 13.25 9.47
CA GLY A 192 -13.14 13.84 10.79
C GLY A 192 -12.93 12.81 11.92
N ARG A 193 -12.58 11.56 11.60
CA ARG A 193 -12.42 10.44 12.55
C ARG A 193 -11.40 10.71 13.65
N TYR A 194 -10.33 11.44 13.32
CA TYR A 194 -9.24 11.77 14.23
C TYR A 194 -8.81 13.23 14.12
N ARG A 195 -8.14 13.72 15.16
CA ARG A 195 -7.63 15.10 15.20
C ARG A 195 -6.39 15.26 14.32
N ALA A 196 -6.27 16.40 13.65
CA ALA A 196 -5.09 16.75 12.86
C ALA A 196 -3.80 16.91 13.69
N THR A 197 -3.90 16.94 15.02
CA THR A 197 -2.77 16.91 15.94
C THR A 197 -2.14 15.52 16.09
N GLY A 198 -2.75 14.46 15.54
CA GLY A 198 -2.21 13.09 15.54
C GLY A 198 -0.98 12.93 14.66
N ILE A 199 0.12 13.57 15.06
CA ILE A 199 1.43 13.58 14.41
C ILE A 199 2.41 12.88 15.35
N GLY A 200 3.11 11.87 14.84
CA GLY A 200 4.12 11.12 15.58
C GLY A 200 5.50 11.29 14.98
N ASP A 201 6.51 11.30 15.83
CA ASP A 201 7.91 11.51 15.44
C ASP A 201 8.47 10.31 14.66
N PHE A 202 8.00 9.10 15.01
CA PHE A 202 8.36 7.88 14.33
C PHE A 202 7.14 6.97 14.13
N TYR A 203 7.15 6.25 13.01
CA TYR A 203 6.32 5.07 12.80
C TYR A 203 7.19 3.81 12.90
N ARG A 204 6.98 2.99 13.92
CA ARG A 204 7.70 1.72 14.12
C ARG A 204 6.80 0.55 13.77
N LEU A 205 7.33 -0.46 13.10
CA LEU A 205 6.62 -1.71 12.85
C LEU A 205 7.54 -2.91 12.97
N GLY A 206 6.92 -4.04 13.32
CA GLY A 206 7.58 -5.33 13.35
C GLY A 206 6.57 -6.45 13.17
N GLY A 207 6.91 -7.46 12.38
CA GLY A 207 6.01 -8.58 12.15
C GLY A 207 6.60 -9.67 11.30
N ALA A 208 5.84 -10.74 11.17
CA ALA A 208 6.24 -11.88 10.39
C ALA A 208 5.07 -12.53 9.65
N THR A 209 5.39 -13.18 8.55
CA THR A 209 4.49 -14.06 7.80
C THR A 209 5.10 -15.45 7.75
N TYR A 210 4.34 -16.46 8.15
CA TYR A 210 4.75 -17.86 8.13
C TYR A 210 3.85 -18.67 7.20
N LYS A 211 4.46 -19.35 6.22
CA LYS A 211 3.74 -20.29 5.34
C LYS A 211 3.52 -21.61 6.08
N ILE A 212 2.43 -21.76 6.83
CA ILE A 212 2.05 -22.98 7.59
C ILE A 212 1.93 -24.20 6.69
N THR A 213 1.49 -24.03 5.45
CA THR A 213 1.57 -25.01 4.35
C THR A 213 1.84 -24.26 3.04
N PRO A 214 2.08 -24.93 1.89
CA PRO A 214 2.14 -24.24 0.59
C PRO A 214 0.87 -23.46 0.24
N LYS A 215 -0.26 -23.79 0.88
CA LYS A 215 -1.59 -23.22 0.63
C LYS A 215 -2.10 -22.32 1.74
N LEU A 216 -1.45 -22.30 2.90
CA LEU A 216 -1.90 -21.59 4.10
C LEU A 216 -0.77 -20.73 4.66
N SER A 217 -1.00 -19.43 4.75
CA SER A 217 -0.09 -18.48 5.39
C SER A 217 -0.79 -17.79 6.56
N ALA A 218 -0.07 -17.62 7.66
CA ALA A 218 -0.48 -16.77 8.77
C ALA A 218 0.50 -15.61 8.93
N SER A 219 0.00 -14.46 9.36
CA SER A 219 0.80 -13.26 9.54
C SER A 219 0.42 -12.53 10.81
N TYR A 220 1.41 -11.99 11.51
CA TYR A 220 1.22 -11.09 12.64
C TYR A 220 2.10 -9.85 12.47
N PHE A 221 1.53 -8.66 12.68
CA PHE A 221 2.26 -7.40 12.63
C PHE A 221 1.83 -6.48 13.78
N TYR A 222 2.81 -5.81 14.36
CA TYR A 222 2.67 -4.68 15.25
C TYR A 222 3.10 -3.41 14.50
N GLY A 223 2.34 -2.34 14.64
CA GLY A 223 2.65 -1.01 14.14
C GLY A 223 2.35 0.05 15.19
N GLU A 224 3.13 1.11 15.21
CA GLU A 224 3.04 2.17 16.21
C GLU A 224 3.40 3.50 15.58
N LEU A 225 2.57 4.52 15.81
CA LEU A 225 2.88 5.91 15.55
C LEU A 225 3.03 6.62 16.89
N ASP A 226 4.23 7.12 17.19
CA ASP A 226 4.62 7.68 18.48
C ASP A 226 3.61 8.69 19.03
N ASP A 227 3.21 8.51 20.28
CA ASP A 227 2.20 9.33 20.98
C ASP A 227 0.83 9.44 20.29
N VAL A 228 0.54 8.60 19.29
CA VAL A 228 -0.74 8.65 18.57
C VAL A 228 -1.52 7.36 18.78
N TYR A 229 -1.03 6.24 18.24
CA TYR A 229 -1.71 4.95 18.35
C TYR A 229 -0.74 3.79 18.14
N ARG A 230 -1.11 2.62 18.66
CA ARG A 230 -0.55 1.33 18.26
C ARG A 230 -1.63 0.49 17.60
N GLN A 231 -1.22 -0.42 16.72
CA GLN A 231 -2.09 -1.35 16.02
C GLN A 231 -1.45 -2.73 15.95
N GLN A 232 -2.23 -3.74 16.30
CA GLN A 232 -1.90 -5.14 16.05
C GLN A 232 -2.73 -5.66 14.90
N TYR A 233 -2.15 -6.55 14.11
CA TYR A 233 -2.78 -7.24 13.00
C TYR A 233 -2.50 -8.73 13.08
N VAL A 234 -3.55 -9.53 12.86
CA VAL A 234 -3.46 -10.96 12.60
C VAL A 234 -4.15 -11.24 11.27
N GLY A 235 -3.51 -12.03 10.42
CA GLY A 235 -4.03 -12.42 9.11
C GLY A 235 -3.87 -13.90 8.83
N LEU A 236 -4.84 -14.46 8.11
CA LEU A 236 -4.79 -15.82 7.58
C LEU A 236 -5.22 -15.81 6.12
N VAL A 237 -4.37 -16.34 5.23
CA VAL A 237 -4.70 -16.52 3.82
C VAL A 237 -4.58 -17.99 3.45
N HIS A 238 -5.67 -18.57 2.95
CA HIS A 238 -5.75 -19.95 2.50
C HIS A 238 -6.16 -20.01 1.02
N SER A 239 -5.50 -20.83 0.22
CA SER A 239 -5.82 -21.06 -1.19
C SER A 239 -6.06 -22.55 -1.45
N MET A 240 -7.27 -22.89 -1.88
CA MET A 240 -7.73 -24.27 -2.03
C MET A 240 -8.34 -24.49 -3.43
N PRO A 241 -7.79 -25.42 -4.22
CA PRO A 241 -8.47 -25.91 -5.41
C PRO A 241 -9.84 -26.47 -5.03
N LEU A 242 -10.90 -26.04 -5.72
CA LEU A 242 -12.28 -26.46 -5.46
C LEU A 242 -13.04 -26.56 -6.78
N GLY A 243 -13.44 -27.77 -7.16
CA GLY A 243 -14.12 -28.02 -8.43
C GLY A 243 -13.27 -27.58 -9.63
N ASN A 244 -13.84 -26.77 -10.52
CA ASN A 244 -13.19 -26.21 -11.70
C ASN A 244 -12.54 -24.84 -11.44
N GLY A 245 -12.11 -24.57 -10.21
CA GLY A 245 -11.55 -23.29 -9.82
C GLY A 245 -10.73 -23.35 -8.53
N ASN A 246 -10.46 -22.17 -7.96
CA ASN A 246 -9.71 -21.99 -6.75
C ASN A 246 -10.43 -21.05 -5.79
N LEU A 247 -10.65 -21.51 -4.56
CA LEU A 247 -11.20 -20.72 -3.47
C LEU A 247 -10.05 -20.13 -2.63
N THR A 248 -10.00 -18.80 -2.55
CA THR A 248 -9.13 -18.07 -1.64
C THR A 248 -9.95 -17.55 -0.47
N THR A 249 -9.51 -17.84 0.75
CA THR A 249 -10.04 -17.27 2.00
C THR A 249 -9.01 -16.32 2.59
N ASP A 250 -9.40 -15.09 2.91
CA ASP A 250 -8.57 -14.06 3.54
C ASP A 250 -9.31 -13.53 4.78
N LEU A 251 -8.75 -13.83 5.95
CA LEU A 251 -9.26 -13.41 7.25
C LEU A 251 -8.30 -12.40 7.86
N ARG A 252 -8.84 -11.30 8.36
CA ARG A 252 -8.05 -10.22 8.97
C ARG A 252 -8.69 -9.78 10.29
N ALA A 253 -7.85 -9.56 11.28
CA ALA A 253 -8.24 -8.96 12.54
C ALA A 253 -7.23 -7.86 12.90
N PHE A 254 -7.74 -6.72 13.35
CA PHE A 254 -6.94 -5.62 13.85
C PHE A 254 -7.43 -5.20 15.23
N ALA A 255 -6.51 -4.71 16.05
CA ALA A 255 -6.81 -4.01 17.29
C ALA A 255 -5.93 -2.77 17.38
N SER A 256 -6.56 -1.60 17.48
CA SER A 256 -5.90 -0.31 17.63
C SER A 256 -6.26 0.31 18.97
N SER A 257 -5.25 0.85 19.66
CA SER A 257 -5.42 1.64 20.88
C SER A 257 -4.59 2.92 20.83
N ASP A 258 -5.00 3.97 21.53
CA ASP A 258 -4.14 5.14 21.75
C ASP A 258 -2.95 4.76 22.63
N ILE A 259 -1.90 5.59 22.58
CA ILE A 259 -0.67 5.43 23.36
C ILE A 259 -0.04 6.79 23.67
N GLY A 260 0.86 6.81 24.65
CA GLY A 260 1.68 7.98 24.97
C GLY A 260 0.82 9.21 25.28
N ALA A 261 1.12 10.34 24.63
CA ALA A 261 0.34 11.56 24.80
C ALA A 261 -1.05 11.56 24.11
N ALA A 262 -1.42 10.49 23.39
CA ALA A 262 -2.70 10.35 22.67
C ALA A 262 -3.04 11.59 21.82
N LYS A 263 -2.09 12.06 21.01
CA LYS A 263 -2.17 13.32 20.24
C LYS A 263 -3.35 13.35 19.26
N ALA A 264 -3.89 12.20 18.85
CA ALA A 264 -5.10 12.10 18.01
C ALA A 264 -6.42 12.13 18.81
N GLY A 265 -6.37 12.08 20.14
CA GLY A 265 -7.51 11.76 21.00
C GLY A 265 -7.62 10.25 21.26
N ASP A 266 -8.81 9.82 21.67
CA ASP A 266 -9.14 8.41 21.87
C ASP A 266 -8.92 7.61 20.57
N VAL A 267 -8.37 6.42 20.71
CA VAL A 267 -8.34 5.39 19.66
C VAL A 267 -8.69 4.09 20.35
N ASP A 268 -9.87 3.57 20.06
CA ASP A 268 -10.31 2.21 20.43
C ASP A 268 -11.08 1.65 19.24
N ASN A 269 -10.41 0.75 18.51
CA ASN A 269 -11.00 0.09 17.36
C ASN A 269 -10.55 -1.36 17.28
N ARG A 270 -11.50 -2.25 17.00
CA ARG A 270 -11.25 -3.63 16.60
C ARG A 270 -11.92 -3.84 15.25
N ALA A 271 -11.13 -4.19 14.24
CA ALA A 271 -11.64 -4.43 12.89
C ALA A 271 -11.50 -5.90 12.53
N TYR A 272 -12.57 -6.49 12.01
CA TYR A 272 -12.58 -7.88 11.54
C TYR A 272 -13.05 -7.91 10.10
N ALA A 273 -12.38 -8.70 9.26
CA ALA A 273 -12.83 -8.92 7.90
C ALA A 273 -12.63 -10.38 7.48
N ALA A 274 -13.60 -10.89 6.72
CA ALA A 274 -13.54 -12.18 6.08
C ALA A 274 -13.89 -12.02 4.60
N SER A 275 -12.99 -12.45 3.73
CA SER A 275 -13.14 -12.42 2.28
C SER A 275 -13.04 -13.82 1.69
N PHE A 276 -13.97 -14.17 0.82
CA PHE A 276 -14.00 -15.43 0.09
C PHE A 276 -14.04 -15.13 -1.40
N ASN A 277 -12.99 -15.47 -2.13
CA ASN A 277 -12.89 -15.29 -3.57
C ASN A 277 -12.81 -16.64 -4.28
N TYR A 278 -13.75 -16.91 -5.17
CA TYR A 278 -13.72 -18.10 -6.02
C TYR A 278 -13.40 -17.70 -7.47
N SER A 279 -12.23 -18.11 -7.95
CA SER A 279 -11.80 -17.91 -9.34
C SER A 279 -11.97 -19.20 -10.13
N MET A 280 -12.74 -19.15 -11.21
CA MET A 280 -13.05 -20.28 -12.08
C MET A 280 -12.08 -20.34 -13.25
N ASN A 281 -11.76 -21.54 -13.74
CA ASN A 281 -10.82 -21.74 -14.84
C ASN A 281 -11.28 -21.15 -16.20
N ASN A 282 -12.56 -20.78 -16.31
CA ASN A 282 -13.15 -20.15 -17.50
C ASN A 282 -13.16 -18.60 -17.42
N GLY A 283 -12.35 -18.02 -16.53
CA GLY A 283 -12.12 -16.58 -16.44
C GLY A 283 -13.04 -15.83 -15.46
N HIS A 284 -14.14 -16.42 -15.01
CA HIS A 284 -15.02 -15.78 -14.03
C HIS A 284 -14.42 -15.80 -12.62
N SER A 285 -14.65 -14.73 -11.86
CA SER A 285 -14.41 -14.73 -10.41
C SER A 285 -15.56 -14.06 -9.66
N VAL A 286 -15.84 -14.57 -8.46
CA VAL A 286 -16.79 -13.98 -7.52
C VAL A 286 -16.14 -13.85 -6.16
N MET A 287 -16.33 -12.70 -5.51
CA MET A 287 -15.81 -12.44 -4.19
C MET A 287 -16.91 -11.86 -3.30
N ALA A 288 -17.00 -12.39 -2.09
CA ALA A 288 -17.84 -11.86 -1.02
C ALA A 288 -16.97 -11.49 0.17
N THR A 289 -17.21 -10.31 0.73
CA THR A 289 -16.50 -9.81 1.91
C THR A 289 -17.48 -9.33 2.94
N TYR A 290 -17.19 -9.59 4.21
CA TYR A 290 -17.83 -8.94 5.33
C TYR A 290 -16.76 -8.29 6.22
N GLN A 291 -17.00 -7.06 6.65
CA GLN A 291 -16.10 -6.22 7.44
C GLN A 291 -16.89 -5.58 8.59
N VAL A 292 -16.32 -5.57 9.79
CA VAL A 292 -16.96 -5.01 10.99
C VAL A 292 -15.97 -4.17 11.78
N MET A 293 -16.42 -2.99 12.18
CA MET A 293 -15.74 -2.07 13.08
C MET A 293 -16.39 -2.12 14.46
N GLN A 294 -15.62 -2.43 15.49
CA GLN A 294 -16.04 -2.40 16.89
C GLN A 294 -15.18 -1.40 17.67
N GLY A 295 -15.70 -0.90 18.80
CA GLY A 295 -15.05 0.12 19.63
C GLY A 295 -15.73 1.49 19.58
N SER A 296 -15.15 2.48 20.25
CA SER A 296 -15.62 3.88 20.25
C SER A 296 -15.21 4.64 18.98
N THR A 297 -14.11 4.23 18.32
CA THR A 297 -13.53 4.93 17.16
C THR A 297 -13.54 4.08 15.88
N GLY A 298 -13.33 4.73 14.73
CA GLY A 298 -13.17 4.05 13.44
C GLY A 298 -11.78 3.43 13.27
N PHE A 299 -11.47 2.92 12.08
CA PHE A 299 -10.18 2.30 11.79
C PHE A 299 -9.04 3.34 11.76
N ALA A 300 -7.96 3.09 12.50
CA ALA A 300 -6.76 3.92 12.53
C ALA A 300 -5.74 3.49 11.46
N TYR A 301 -5.23 4.46 10.69
CA TYR A 301 -4.19 4.25 9.67
C TYR A 301 -3.52 5.58 9.29
N VAL A 302 -2.38 5.52 8.59
CA VAL A 302 -1.63 6.73 8.15
C VAL A 302 -2.20 7.35 6.87
N ASN A 303 -2.32 6.58 5.78
CA ASN A 303 -2.86 7.11 4.50
C ASN A 303 -3.79 6.15 3.77
N ASN A 304 -3.37 4.91 3.52
CA ASN A 304 -4.25 3.87 2.98
C ASN A 304 -4.51 2.81 4.05
N PRO A 305 -5.76 2.41 4.31
CA PRO A 305 -6.07 1.33 5.23
C PRO A 305 -5.87 -0.04 4.56
N TYR A 306 -5.45 -1.06 5.31
CA TYR A 306 -5.35 -2.44 4.83
C TYR A 306 -6.66 -3.22 5.01
N LEU A 307 -7.78 -2.57 4.66
CA LEU A 307 -9.14 -3.08 4.77
C LEU A 307 -9.64 -3.67 3.44
N PRO A 308 -10.27 -4.85 3.41
CA PRO A 308 -10.77 -5.44 2.17
C PRO A 308 -11.88 -4.63 1.47
N ASN A 309 -12.67 -3.85 2.21
CA ASN A 309 -13.68 -2.95 1.63
C ASN A 309 -13.13 -1.57 1.26
N TYR A 310 -11.82 -1.32 1.44
CA TYR A 310 -11.17 -0.15 0.87
C TYR A 310 -10.91 -0.37 -0.62
N VAL A 311 -11.72 0.27 -1.47
CA VAL A 311 -11.67 0.06 -2.93
C VAL A 311 -11.20 1.32 -3.67
N GLN A 312 -12.06 2.06 -4.36
CA GLN A 312 -11.63 3.22 -5.13
C GLN A 312 -11.69 4.51 -4.33
N TYR A 313 -12.80 4.75 -3.63
CA TYR A 313 -13.09 6.01 -2.98
C TYR A 313 -13.16 5.89 -1.44
N HIS A 314 -13.94 4.95 -0.91
CA HIS A 314 -14.23 4.83 0.52
C HIS A 314 -13.59 3.60 1.17
N ASP A 315 -13.48 3.62 2.51
CA ASP A 315 -12.84 2.56 3.32
C ASP A 315 -13.81 1.71 4.15
N PHE A 316 -15.04 2.21 4.38
CA PHE A 316 -16.06 1.59 5.24
C PHE A 316 -15.49 1.27 6.63
N GLY A 317 -14.70 2.22 7.15
CA GLY A 317 -13.94 2.12 8.38
C GLY A 317 -14.48 2.95 9.53
N SER A 318 -15.72 3.44 9.46
CA SER A 318 -16.30 4.30 10.49
C SER A 318 -16.57 3.54 11.79
N ALA A 319 -16.65 4.26 12.92
CA ALA A 319 -16.90 3.64 14.22
C ALA A 319 -18.24 2.88 14.20
N GLY A 320 -18.26 1.62 14.64
CA GLY A 320 -19.47 0.78 14.68
C GLY A 320 -19.96 0.22 13.34
N GLU A 321 -19.35 0.64 12.24
CA GLU A 321 -19.79 0.28 10.90
C GLU A 321 -19.66 -1.22 10.60
N ARG A 322 -20.68 -1.79 9.97
CA ARG A 322 -20.67 -3.13 9.38
C ARG A 322 -20.85 -2.97 7.88
N SER A 323 -19.98 -3.57 7.09
CA SER A 323 -20.06 -3.48 5.64
C SER A 323 -19.86 -4.81 4.96
N TRP A 324 -20.58 -5.02 3.87
CA TRP A 324 -20.43 -6.18 2.99
C TRP A 324 -20.10 -5.73 1.57
N GLN A 325 -19.36 -6.57 0.84
CA GLN A 325 -19.03 -6.36 -0.56
C GLN A 325 -19.34 -7.62 -1.36
N LEU A 326 -19.93 -7.43 -2.53
CA LEU A 326 -19.99 -8.42 -3.58
C LEU A 326 -19.20 -7.90 -4.79
N ARG A 327 -18.28 -8.70 -5.29
CA ARG A 327 -17.46 -8.39 -6.45
C ARG A 327 -17.54 -9.51 -7.46
N TYR A 328 -17.65 -9.13 -8.72
CA TYR A 328 -17.55 -10.03 -9.87
C TYR A 328 -16.40 -9.58 -10.76
N GLY A 329 -15.60 -10.53 -11.24
CA GLY A 329 -14.51 -10.30 -12.17
C GLY A 329 -14.57 -11.22 -13.38
N TYR A 330 -13.94 -10.78 -14.47
CA TYR A 330 -13.75 -11.59 -15.66
C TYR A 330 -12.37 -11.36 -16.28
N ASP A 331 -11.63 -12.45 -16.51
CA ASP A 331 -10.41 -12.48 -17.31
C ASP A 331 -10.73 -12.93 -18.74
N PHE A 332 -10.62 -12.01 -19.69
CA PHE A 332 -10.96 -12.26 -21.08
C PHE A 332 -9.90 -13.11 -21.82
N ALA A 333 -8.81 -13.50 -21.17
CA ALA A 333 -7.92 -14.55 -21.69
C ALA A 333 -8.72 -15.84 -22.00
N ALA A 334 -9.76 -16.14 -21.22
CA ALA A 334 -10.67 -17.25 -21.46
C ALA A 334 -11.45 -17.15 -22.79
N LEU A 335 -11.56 -15.94 -23.37
CA LEU A 335 -12.16 -15.67 -24.68
C LEU A 335 -11.11 -15.36 -25.76
N GLY A 336 -9.82 -15.59 -25.48
CA GLY A 336 -8.74 -15.33 -26.42
C GLY A 336 -8.31 -13.86 -26.51
N VAL A 337 -8.69 -13.02 -25.53
CA VAL A 337 -8.24 -11.62 -25.44
C VAL A 337 -7.35 -11.44 -24.19
N PRO A 338 -6.12 -11.99 -24.19
CA PRO A 338 -5.24 -11.92 -23.04
C PRO A 338 -4.88 -10.47 -22.68
N GLY A 339 -4.86 -10.19 -21.38
CA GLY A 339 -4.54 -8.88 -20.83
C GLY A 339 -5.75 -7.96 -20.64
N LEU A 340 -6.92 -8.29 -21.21
CA LEU A 340 -8.18 -7.61 -20.93
C LEU A 340 -8.83 -8.21 -19.69
N SER A 341 -9.12 -7.38 -18.71
CA SER A 341 -9.83 -7.76 -17.50
C SER A 341 -10.89 -6.74 -17.13
N PHE A 342 -11.92 -7.22 -16.44
CA PHE A 342 -13.01 -6.44 -15.91
C PHE A 342 -13.27 -6.84 -14.47
N PHE A 343 -13.65 -5.88 -13.63
CA PHE A 343 -14.41 -6.19 -12.42
C PHE A 343 -15.47 -5.13 -12.13
N THR A 344 -16.48 -5.54 -11.39
CA THR A 344 -17.39 -4.62 -10.70
C THR A 344 -17.57 -5.06 -9.25
N ALA A 345 -17.74 -4.10 -8.35
CA ALA A 345 -18.02 -4.35 -6.95
C ALA A 345 -19.16 -3.46 -6.47
N TYR A 346 -19.99 -3.97 -5.58
CA TYR A 346 -20.93 -3.20 -4.79
C TYR A 346 -20.61 -3.42 -3.31
N ILE A 347 -20.47 -2.32 -2.58
CA ILE A 347 -20.14 -2.29 -1.16
C ILE A 347 -21.24 -1.49 -0.47
N HIS A 348 -21.73 -2.00 0.66
CA HIS A 348 -22.73 -1.33 1.48
C HIS A 348 -22.32 -1.38 2.94
N GLY A 349 -22.42 -0.25 3.63
CA GLY A 349 -22.15 -0.09 5.06
C GLY A 349 -23.37 0.45 5.80
N ASP A 350 -23.58 -0.05 7.02
CA ASP A 350 -24.61 0.41 7.96
C ASP A 350 -24.11 0.42 9.42
N GLY A 351 -24.89 1.06 10.30
CA GLY A 351 -24.64 1.03 11.74
C GLY A 351 -23.52 1.95 12.21
N LEU A 352 -23.21 2.98 11.42
CA LEU A 352 -22.20 3.97 11.77
C LEU A 352 -22.59 4.70 13.06
N LYS A 353 -21.65 4.84 14.00
CA LYS A 353 -21.82 5.60 15.25
C LYS A 353 -21.60 7.09 15.01
N LYS A 354 -22.41 7.68 14.13
CA LYS A 354 -22.37 9.09 13.79
C LYS A 354 -23.78 9.60 13.51
N VAL A 355 -24.11 10.76 14.07
CA VAL A 355 -25.45 11.34 13.94
C VAL A 355 -25.73 11.66 12.47
N GLY A 356 -26.84 11.14 11.95
CA GLY A 356 -27.26 11.35 10.56
C GLY A 356 -26.58 10.43 9.53
N ALA A 357 -25.76 9.47 9.97
CA ALA A 357 -25.05 8.54 9.10
C ALA A 357 -25.67 7.13 9.21
N ASP A 358 -26.84 6.89 8.61
CA ASP A 358 -27.50 5.59 8.75
C ASP A 358 -26.84 4.52 7.86
N LYS A 359 -26.54 4.89 6.61
CA LYS A 359 -25.92 3.99 5.62
C LYS A 359 -25.05 4.72 4.60
N GLU A 360 -24.20 3.95 3.96
CA GLU A 360 -23.41 4.35 2.81
C GLU A 360 -23.22 3.19 1.82
N TRP A 361 -22.93 3.51 0.56
CA TRP A 361 -22.61 2.49 -0.42
C TRP A 361 -21.68 3.03 -1.51
N GLU A 362 -20.88 2.12 -2.07
CA GLU A 362 -19.97 2.36 -3.19
C GLU A 362 -20.21 1.31 -4.27
N ARG A 363 -20.25 1.75 -5.53
CA ARG A 363 -20.24 0.85 -6.68
C ARG A 363 -19.07 1.18 -7.59
N ASP A 364 -18.22 0.19 -7.79
CA ASP A 364 -17.01 0.29 -8.60
C ASP A 364 -17.10 -0.53 -9.87
N VAL A 365 -16.50 -0.01 -10.93
CA VAL A 365 -16.29 -0.67 -12.21
C VAL A 365 -14.88 -0.38 -12.68
N GLU A 366 -14.12 -1.41 -13.02
CA GLU A 366 -12.80 -1.28 -13.64
C GLU A 366 -12.72 -2.12 -14.91
N VAL A 367 -12.16 -1.51 -15.96
CA VAL A 367 -11.72 -2.20 -17.17
C VAL A 367 -10.24 -1.91 -17.33
N ASN A 368 -9.44 -2.96 -17.48
CA ASN A 368 -8.01 -2.85 -17.69
C ASN A 368 -7.61 -3.65 -18.93
N TYR A 369 -6.77 -3.08 -19.79
CA TYR A 369 -6.15 -3.79 -20.89
C TYR A 369 -4.63 -3.62 -20.85
N ALA A 370 -3.92 -4.70 -20.51
CA ALA A 370 -2.48 -4.80 -20.61
C ALA A 370 -2.11 -5.35 -21.99
N PHE A 371 -1.47 -4.53 -22.82
CA PHE A 371 -1.18 -4.91 -24.19
C PHE A 371 -0.11 -6.01 -24.24
N GLN A 372 -0.26 -6.89 -25.23
CA GLN A 372 0.66 -7.99 -25.50
C GLN A 372 1.50 -7.68 -26.75
N GLY A 373 2.50 -8.53 -27.04
CA GLY A 373 3.31 -8.41 -28.26
C GLY A 373 4.11 -7.10 -28.34
N LYS A 374 3.98 -6.36 -29.44
CA LYS A 374 4.78 -5.15 -29.72
C LYS A 374 4.57 -4.00 -28.73
N LEU A 375 3.42 -3.96 -28.06
CA LEU A 375 3.08 -2.94 -27.06
C LEU A 375 3.20 -3.48 -25.63
N LYS A 376 3.91 -4.60 -25.42
CA LYS A 376 4.14 -5.14 -24.08
C LYS A 376 4.76 -4.08 -23.18
N GLY A 377 4.17 -3.91 -21.99
CA GLY A 377 4.52 -2.84 -21.05
C GLY A 377 3.54 -1.68 -21.06
N PHE A 378 2.77 -1.50 -22.14
CA PHE A 378 1.67 -0.53 -22.19
C PHE A 378 0.40 -1.11 -21.58
N SER A 379 -0.32 -0.30 -20.81
CA SER A 379 -1.64 -0.64 -20.27
C SER A 379 -2.57 0.56 -20.24
N LEU A 380 -3.85 0.30 -20.47
CA LEU A 380 -4.94 1.26 -20.27
C LEU A 380 -5.86 0.77 -19.17
N ARG A 381 -6.20 1.64 -18.22
CA ARG A 381 -7.13 1.34 -17.13
C ARG A 381 -8.15 2.44 -17.00
N LEU A 382 -9.42 2.06 -17.11
CA LEU A 382 -10.57 2.91 -16.81
C LEU A 382 -11.18 2.43 -15.51
N ARG A 383 -11.36 3.35 -14.57
CA ARG A 383 -12.02 3.07 -13.29
C ARG A 383 -13.14 4.07 -13.06
N ASN A 384 -14.27 3.59 -12.55
CA ASN A 384 -15.41 4.41 -12.21
C ASN A 384 -15.96 3.97 -10.86
N ALA A 385 -16.19 4.93 -9.96
CA ALA A 385 -16.76 4.73 -8.64
C ALA A 385 -17.97 5.65 -8.46
N THR A 386 -19.00 5.14 -7.82
CA THR A 386 -20.19 5.89 -7.43
C THR A 386 -20.36 5.67 -5.94
N PHE A 387 -20.19 6.72 -5.15
CA PHE A 387 -20.34 6.66 -3.70
C PHE A 387 -21.52 7.52 -3.26
N ARG A 388 -22.35 6.98 -2.38
CA ARG A 388 -23.50 7.66 -1.77
C ARG A 388 -23.49 7.44 -0.27
N SER A 389 -23.83 8.48 0.49
CA SER A 389 -23.85 8.43 1.95
C SER A 389 -24.91 9.39 2.50
N ASP A 390 -25.46 9.07 3.67
CA ASP A 390 -26.43 9.93 4.34
C ASP A 390 -25.78 11.15 5.03
N ASP A 391 -24.47 11.10 5.35
CA ASP A 391 -23.76 12.16 6.09
C ASP A 391 -22.55 12.76 5.34
N LEU A 392 -22.04 12.09 4.32
CA LEU A 392 -20.95 12.57 3.47
C LEU A 392 -21.50 13.07 2.12
N ARG A 393 -20.66 13.80 1.37
CA ARG A 393 -21.02 14.25 0.02
C ARG A 393 -20.95 13.06 -0.93
N ASP A 394 -22.00 12.84 -1.70
CA ASP A 394 -21.98 11.87 -2.79
C ASP A 394 -20.98 12.30 -3.85
N ILE A 395 -20.37 11.32 -4.49
CA ILE A 395 -19.42 11.55 -5.57
C ILE A 395 -19.58 10.50 -6.65
N ASP A 396 -19.40 10.93 -7.90
CA ASP A 396 -19.08 10.04 -9.01
C ASP A 396 -17.66 10.33 -9.47
N GLU A 397 -16.81 9.30 -9.45
CA GLU A 397 -15.38 9.43 -9.70
C GLU A 397 -14.95 8.57 -10.88
N THR A 398 -14.27 9.18 -11.85
CA THR A 398 -13.69 8.51 -13.01
C THR A 398 -12.19 8.73 -13.06
N ARG A 399 -11.45 7.66 -13.32
CA ARG A 399 -10.00 7.66 -13.52
C ARG A 399 -9.68 6.98 -14.84
N LEU A 400 -8.97 7.67 -15.72
CA LEU A 400 -8.38 7.07 -16.92
C LEU A 400 -6.86 7.13 -16.78
N ILE A 401 -6.24 5.96 -16.79
CA ILE A 401 -4.81 5.80 -16.54
C ILE A 401 -4.19 5.05 -17.72
N ALA A 402 -3.22 5.67 -18.37
CA ALA A 402 -2.37 5.02 -19.36
C ALA A 402 -0.96 4.91 -18.79
N SER A 403 -0.41 3.70 -18.71
CA SER A 403 0.95 3.48 -18.23
C SER A 403 1.77 2.73 -19.27
N TYR A 404 3.03 3.14 -19.45
CA TYR A 404 4.04 2.35 -20.16
C TYR A 404 5.18 2.03 -19.20
N LEU A 405 5.46 0.73 -19.03
CA LEU A 405 6.56 0.25 -18.22
C LEU A 405 7.77 -0.11 -19.10
N PHE A 406 8.82 0.68 -18.97
CA PHE A 406 10.13 0.34 -19.50
C PHE A 406 10.89 -0.46 -18.43
N THR A 407 11.27 -1.68 -18.79
CA THR A 407 12.12 -2.53 -17.95
C THR A 407 13.36 -2.86 -18.76
N SER A 408 14.52 -2.45 -18.25
CA SER A 408 15.81 -3.00 -18.68
C SER A 408 16.29 -3.94 -17.58
N PHE A 409 16.80 -5.09 -18.00
CA PHE A 409 17.70 -5.89 -17.19
C PHE A 409 19.11 -5.36 -17.40
#